data_AF-A0A8H4J824-F1
#
_entry.id   AF-A0A8H4J824-F1
#
_cell.length_a   1.000
_cell.length_b   1.000
_cell.length_c   1.000
_cell.angle_alpha   90.00
_cell.angle_beta   90.00
_cell.angle_gamma   90.00
#
_symmetry.space_group_name_H-M   'P 1'
#
loop_
_entity.id
_entity.type
_entity.pdbx_description
1 polymer ?
#
loop_
_entity_poly.entity_id
_entity_poly.type
_entity_poly.pdbx_seq_one_letter_code
_entity_poly.pdbx_strand_id
1 'polypeptide(L)'
;MPDSDPPAQPSLPWRIASATVMGSVGAFARVFMNGFNTLEVTGLEGLLGVLDRRKREGRERGLLTVCNHVAVLDDPLIWGMLPMRYFFDAVNMRWGLGAHDICFKN
;
A
#
# COMPACT_ATOMS: atom_id res chain seq x y z
N MET A 1 -23.13 -6.68 -24.09
CA MET A 1 -21.68 -6.63 -24.36
C MET A 1 -21.10 -7.91 -23.81
N PRO A 2 -20.28 -8.68 -24.54
CA PRO A 2 -19.59 -9.80 -23.93
C PRO A 2 -18.61 -9.23 -22.90
N ASP A 3 -18.71 -9.72 -21.67
CA ASP A 3 -17.76 -9.40 -20.60
C ASP A 3 -16.36 -9.78 -21.08
N SER A 4 -15.54 -8.77 -21.36
CA SER A 4 -14.13 -8.97 -21.66
C SER A 4 -13.47 -9.58 -20.42
N ASP A 5 -12.81 -10.73 -20.60
CA ASP A 5 -12.01 -11.38 -19.57
C ASP A 5 -11.13 -10.34 -18.82
N PRO A 6 -10.99 -10.47 -17.49
CA PRO A 6 -10.15 -9.54 -16.73
C PRO A 6 -8.74 -9.52 -17.34
N PRO A 7 -8.14 -8.33 -17.52
CA PRO A 7 -6.94 -8.19 -18.33
C PRO A 7 -5.81 -9.08 -17.81
N ALA A 8 -5.26 -9.89 -18.72
CA ALA A 8 -3.99 -10.56 -18.56
C ALA A 8 -2.91 -9.53 -18.17
N GLN A 9 -1.99 -9.95 -17.30
CA GLN A 9 -1.08 -9.11 -16.51
C GLN A 9 -0.67 -7.76 -17.13
N PRO A 10 -0.64 -6.67 -16.33
CA PRO A 10 -0.35 -5.34 -16.84
C PRO A 10 1.01 -5.26 -17.53
N SER A 11 1.11 -4.40 -18.55
CA SER A 11 2.32 -4.21 -19.36
C SER A 11 3.52 -3.79 -18.51
N LEU A 12 4.74 -4.07 -19.00
CA LEU A 12 5.97 -3.71 -18.30
C LEU A 12 6.06 -2.20 -17.98
N PRO A 13 5.75 -1.26 -18.90
CA PRO A 13 5.75 0.16 -18.60
C PRO A 13 4.77 0.52 -17.47
N TRP A 14 3.58 -0.09 -17.45
CA TRP A 14 2.60 0.13 -16.39
C TRP A 14 3.12 -0.33 -15.04
N ARG A 15 3.77 -1.49 -14.99
CA ARG A 15 4.34 -2.04 -13.75
C ARG A 15 5.47 -1.15 -13.21
N ILE A 16 6.34 -0.64 -14.09
CA ILE A 16 7.41 0.28 -13.73
C ILE A 16 6.81 1.60 -13.21
N ALA A 17 5.88 2.21 -13.94
CA ALA A 17 5.22 3.44 -13.52
C ALA A 17 4.52 3.26 -12.17
N SER A 18 3.81 2.15 -11.98
CA SER A 18 3.14 1.81 -10.71
C SER A 18 4.15 1.70 -9.56
N ALA A 19 5.25 0.98 -9.75
CA ALA A 19 6.29 0.84 -8.73
C ALA A 19 6.96 2.18 -8.38
N THR A 20 7.19 3.04 -9.37
CA THR A 20 7.76 4.38 -9.15
C THR A 20 6.80 5.25 -8.35
N VAL A 21 5.51 5.29 -8.69
CA VAL A 21 4.50 6.06 -7.95
C VAL A 21 4.39 5.56 -6.52
N MET A 22 4.21 4.25 -6.33
CA MET A 22 4.13 3.62 -5.01
C MET A 22 5.38 3.91 -4.17
N GLY A 23 6.56 3.73 -4.76
CA GLY A 23 7.85 3.99 -4.12
C GLY A 23 8.01 5.44 -3.68
N SER A 24 7.66 6.37 -4.55
CA SER A 24 7.79 7.81 -4.31
C SER A 24 6.83 8.28 -3.22
N VAL A 25 5.57 7.84 -3.27
CA VAL A 25 4.56 8.20 -2.26
C VAL A 25 4.92 7.60 -0.90
N GLY A 26 5.33 6.34 -0.83
CA GLY A 26 5.77 5.71 0.41
C GLY A 26 7.02 6.38 1.00
N ALA A 27 7.99 6.74 0.15
CA ALA A 27 9.18 7.49 0.57
C ALA A 27 8.80 8.86 1.16
N PHE A 28 7.94 9.60 0.48
CA PHE A 28 7.44 10.89 0.95
C PHE A 28 6.69 10.75 2.28
N ALA A 29 5.78 9.78 2.38
CA ALA A 29 5.06 9.49 3.62
C ALA A 29 6.00 9.19 4.78
N ARG A 30 7.04 8.38 4.54
CA ARG A 30 8.06 8.09 5.55
C ARG A 30 8.80 9.34 6.00
N VAL A 31 9.27 10.17 5.06
CA VAL A 31 9.95 11.44 5.38
C VAL A 31 9.03 12.36 6.17
N PHE A 32 7.76 12.47 5.77
CA PHE A 32 6.78 13.28 6.48
C PHE A 32 6.55 12.80 7.92
N MET A 33 6.27 11.51 8.09
CA MET A 33 5.94 10.93 9.40
C MET A 33 7.14 10.84 10.35
N ASN A 34 8.34 10.56 9.84
CA ASN A 34 9.54 10.40 10.68
C ASN A 34 10.35 11.69 10.80
N GLY A 35 10.22 12.63 9.86
CA GLY A 35 10.99 13.87 9.82
C GLY A 35 10.26 15.07 10.41
N PHE A 36 8.93 15.13 10.26
CA PHE A 36 8.11 16.27 10.70
C PHE A 36 7.14 15.92 11.84
N ASN A 37 7.12 14.66 12.29
CA ASN A 37 6.25 14.19 13.36
C ASN A 37 7.02 13.27 14.32
N THR A 38 6.45 13.05 15.51
CA THR A 38 6.90 11.98 16.41
C THR A 38 6.04 10.75 16.16
N LEU A 39 6.61 9.76 15.47
CA LEU A 39 5.94 8.53 15.14
C LEU A 39 6.21 7.46 16.22
N GLU A 40 5.14 6.98 16.86
CA GLU A 40 5.19 5.81 17.75
C GLU A 40 4.46 4.64 17.09
N VAL A 41 5.09 3.48 17.08
CA VAL A 41 4.52 2.26 16.50
C VAL A 41 4.72 1.09 17.44
N THR A 42 3.62 0.47 17.85
CA THR A 42 3.65 -0.74 18.66
C THR A 42 3.44 -1.97 17.78
N GLY A 43 4.27 -3.01 17.96
CA GLY A 43 4.08 -4.30 17.28
C GLY A 43 4.46 -4.33 15.80
N LEU A 44 5.27 -3.37 15.32
CA LEU A 44 5.70 -3.30 13.91
C LEU A 44 6.32 -4.62 13.40
N GLU A 45 7.15 -5.26 14.22
CA GLU A 45 7.84 -6.51 13.86
C GLU A 45 6.88 -7.64 13.48
N GLY A 46 5.70 -7.70 14.11
CA GLY A 46 4.67 -8.68 13.75
C GLY A 46 4.14 -8.45 12.33
N LEU A 47 3.88 -7.19 11.97
CA LEU A 47 3.47 -6.82 10.62
C LEU A 47 4.58 -7.11 9.60
N LEU A 48 5.82 -6.71 9.89
CA LEU A 48 6.97 -6.95 8.99
C LEU A 48 7.20 -8.46 8.77
N GLY A 49 7.12 -9.27 9.82
CA GLY A 49 7.23 -10.72 9.72
C GLY A 49 6.16 -11.35 8.81
N VAL A 50 4.91 -10.86 8.88
CA VAL A 50 3.84 -11.30 7.97
C VAL A 50 4.13 -10.86 6.53
N LEU A 51 4.54 -9.62 6.30
CA LEU A 51 4.87 -9.12 4.95
C LEU A 51 6.03 -9.90 4.33
N ASP A 52 7.09 -10.16 5.09
CA ASP A 52 8.27 -10.89 4.62
C ASP A 52 7.94 -12.35 4.31
N ARG A 53 7.12 -12.99 5.14
CA ARG A 53 6.63 -14.36 4.90
C ARG A 53 5.85 -14.44 3.58
N ARG A 54 4.92 -13.51 3.37
CA ARG A 54 4.12 -13.45 2.13
C ARG A 54 4.98 -13.27 0.87
N LYS A 55 6.07 -12.53 0.98
CA LYS A 55 7.02 -12.35 -0.12
C LYS A 55 7.78 -13.62 -0.47
N ARG A 56 8.21 -14.38 0.53
CA ARG A 56 9.02 -15.60 0.35
C ARG A 56 8.20 -16.82 -0.04
N GLU A 57 7.07 -17.03 0.64
CA GLU A 57 6.29 -18.27 0.57
C GLU A 57 5.08 -18.15 -0.36
N GLY A 58 4.77 -16.93 -0.82
CA GLY A 58 3.62 -16.66 -1.67
C GLY A 58 2.41 -16.13 -0.91
N ARG A 59 1.41 -15.67 -1.68
CA ARG A 59 0.23 -14.96 -1.18
C ARG A 59 -1.00 -15.86 -1.11
N GLU A 60 -0.90 -17.00 -0.43
CA GLU A 60 -2.00 -17.97 -0.34
C GLU A 60 -3.25 -17.42 0.35
N ARG A 61 -3.09 -16.44 1.24
CA ARG A 61 -4.19 -15.78 1.97
C ARG A 61 -4.09 -14.26 1.85
N GLY A 62 -5.21 -13.54 1.95
CA GLY A 62 -5.21 -12.09 2.07
C GLY A 62 -4.63 -11.60 3.40
N LEU A 63 -4.05 -10.41 3.44
CA LEU A 63 -3.75 -9.70 4.67
C LEU A 63 -4.67 -8.48 4.73
N LEU A 64 -5.52 -8.43 5.74
CA LEU A 64 -6.41 -7.29 5.99
C LEU A 64 -5.88 -6.52 7.20
N THR A 65 -5.59 -5.25 7.01
CA THR A 65 -5.28 -4.30 8.07
C THR A 65 -6.51 -3.41 8.28
N VAL A 66 -6.96 -3.27 9.52
CA VAL A 66 -8.09 -2.41 9.88
C VAL A 66 -7.55 -1.28 10.74
N CYS A 67 -7.92 -0.05 10.40
CA CYS A 67 -7.53 1.14 11.13
C CYS A 67 -8.68 2.13 11.18
N ASN A 68 -8.63 3.07 12.12
CA ASN A 68 -9.49 4.23 12.10
C ASN A 68 -9.04 5.17 10.97
N HIS A 69 -9.98 5.91 10.39
CA HIS A 69 -9.72 6.86 9.31
C HIS A 69 -10.30 8.22 9.71
N VAL A 70 -9.45 9.24 9.78
CA VAL A 70 -9.82 10.61 10.18
C VAL A 70 -9.70 11.56 9.00
N ALA A 71 -8.68 11.40 8.16
CA ALA A 71 -8.44 12.26 7.01
C ALA A 71 -7.95 11.45 5.79
N VAL A 72 -8.22 11.96 4.59
CA VAL A 72 -7.76 11.37 3.33
C VAL A 72 -6.23 11.20 3.28
N LEU A 73 -5.50 12.04 4.02
CA LEU A 73 -4.05 11.96 4.11
C LEU A 73 -3.56 10.70 4.86
N ASP A 74 -4.41 10.05 5.65
CA ASP A 74 -4.10 8.79 6.34
C ASP A 74 -3.72 7.68 5.35
N ASP A 75 -4.32 7.67 4.16
CA ASP A 75 -4.15 6.62 3.15
C ASP A 75 -2.70 6.43 2.72
N PRO A 76 -1.95 7.48 2.31
CA PRO A 76 -0.52 7.36 2.04
C PRO A 76 0.33 7.42 3.32
N LEU A 77 -0.05 8.20 4.33
CA LEU A 77 0.82 8.48 5.49
C LEU A 77 0.94 7.33 6.47
N ILE A 78 -0.12 6.53 6.65
CA ILE A 78 -0.08 5.37 7.56
C ILE A 78 1.07 4.43 7.21
N TRP A 79 1.41 4.33 5.93
CA TRP A 79 2.50 3.51 5.42
C TRP A 79 3.89 4.07 5.70
N GLY A 80 4.02 5.33 6.13
CA GLY A 80 5.29 5.94 6.53
C GLY A 80 5.98 5.22 7.70
N MET A 81 5.24 4.38 8.44
CA MET A 81 5.80 3.47 9.44
C MET A 81 6.70 2.37 8.86
N LEU A 82 6.49 1.97 7.60
CA LEU A 82 7.22 0.87 7.00
C LEU A 82 8.65 1.28 6.57
N PRO A 83 9.61 0.36 6.63
CA PRO A 83 10.94 0.56 6.03
C PRO A 83 10.89 0.75 4.51
N MET A 84 11.85 1.51 3.96
CA MET A 84 11.92 1.84 2.53
C MET A 84 11.86 0.63 1.57
N ARG A 85 12.32 -0.54 2.02
CA ARG A 85 12.35 -1.78 1.22
C ARG A 85 10.95 -2.28 0.78
N TYR A 86 9.89 -1.82 1.44
CA TYR A 86 8.52 -2.22 1.10
C TYR A 86 7.85 -1.34 0.04
N PHE A 87 8.30 -0.11 -0.18
CA PHE A 87 7.57 0.85 -1.02
C PHE A 87 7.67 0.59 -2.52
N PHE A 88 8.76 -0.02 -2.97
CA PHE A 88 8.95 -0.38 -4.39
C PHE A 88 8.42 -1.79 -4.72
N ASP A 89 7.91 -2.52 -3.72
CA ASP A 89 7.29 -3.83 -3.90
C ASP A 89 5.80 -3.68 -4.18
N ALA A 90 5.47 -3.24 -5.40
CA ALA A 90 4.09 -3.06 -5.85
C ALA A 90 3.27 -4.37 -5.89
N VAL A 91 3.91 -5.53 -5.68
CA VAL A 91 3.24 -6.84 -5.62
C VAL A 91 2.77 -7.13 -4.19
N ASN A 92 3.55 -6.77 -3.18
CA ASN A 92 3.12 -6.88 -1.78
C ASN A 92 2.30 -5.69 -1.30
N MET A 93 2.48 -4.52 -1.90
CA MET A 93 1.86 -3.29 -1.47
C MET A 93 1.06 -2.66 -2.59
N ARG A 94 -0.25 -2.57 -2.39
CA ARG A 94 -1.17 -1.83 -3.27
C ARG A 94 -2.26 -1.24 -2.39
N TRP A 95 -2.45 0.07 -2.51
CA TRP A 95 -3.52 0.79 -1.84
C TRP A 95 -4.24 1.63 -2.90
N GLY A 96 -5.49 1.98 -2.59
CA GLY A 96 -6.33 2.83 -3.43
C GLY A 96 -7.08 3.77 -2.51
N LEU A 97 -7.35 4.98 -3.01
CA LEU A 97 -8.14 5.96 -2.29
C LEU A 97 -9.61 5.61 -2.48
N GLY A 98 -10.35 5.52 -1.37
CA GLY A 98 -11.77 5.23 -1.40
C GLY A 98 -12.49 6.17 -0.43
N ALA A 99 -13.41 6.97 -0.95
CA ALA A 99 -14.27 7.81 -0.13
C ALA A 99 -15.73 7.47 -0.42
N HIS A 100 -16.60 7.55 0.58
CA HIS A 100 -17.99 7.11 0.47
C HIS A 100 -18.73 7.84 -0.68
N ASP A 101 -18.52 9.15 -0.77
CA ASP A 101 -19.06 10.05 -1.80
C ASP A 101 -18.52 9.78 -3.22
N ILE A 102 -17.41 9.05 -3.35
CA ILE A 102 -16.82 8.67 -4.63
C ILE A 102 -17.19 7.23 -5.00
N CYS A 103 -17.08 6.29 -4.07
CA CYS A 103 -17.22 4.86 -4.31
C CYS A 103 -18.68 4.36 -4.29
N PHE A 104 -19.58 5.06 -3.60
CA PHE A 104 -20.98 4.67 -3.46
C PHE A 104 -21.91 5.77 -3.99
N LYS A 105 -21.67 6.17 -5.24
CA LYS A 105 -22.66 6.94 -6.02
C LYS A 105 -23.67 5.94 -6.56
N ASN A 106 -24.86 5.92 -5.96
CA ASN A 106 -26.06 5.11 -6.28
C ASN A 106 -25.97 4.17 -7.48
#